data_AF-A0A183I7J3-F1
#
_entry.id   AF-A0A183I7J3-F1
#
_cell.length_a   1.000
_cell.length_b   1.000
_cell.length_c   1.000
_cell.angle_alpha   90.00
_cell.angle_beta   90.00
_cell.angle_gamma   90.00
#
_symmetry.space_group_name_H-M   'P 1'
#
loop_
_entity.id
_entity.type
_entity.pdbx_description
1 polymer ?
#
loop_
_entity_poly.entity_id
_entity_poly.type
_entity_poly.pdbx_seq_one_letter_code
_entity_poly.pdbx_strand_id
1 'polypeptide(L)'
;NNNILLNRTRTVCDIQCTGADRDSVISKIPNSVHECVRWHNYNTLNKDDQWYIWRTGKCRNVTITFEVHCGFPTNDPNDVNILAQNNISLSTKIHL
;
A
#
# COMPACT_ATOMS: atom_id res chain seq x y z
N ASN A 1 -34.01 14.71 4.50
CA ASN A 1 -33.42 13.90 3.41
C ASN A 1 -31.95 13.65 3.69
N ASN A 2 -31.65 12.60 4.48
CA ASN A 2 -30.32 12.31 5.01
C ASN A 2 -29.62 11.21 4.18
N ASN A 3 -29.22 11.52 2.94
CA ASN A 3 -28.67 10.53 2.01
C ASN A 3 -27.32 10.94 1.38
N ILE A 4 -26.43 11.66 2.09
CA ILE A 4 -25.08 11.99 1.57
C ILE A 4 -23.98 11.82 2.65
N LEU A 5 -24.08 10.78 3.47
CA LEU A 5 -22.97 10.34 4.33
C LEU A 5 -22.87 8.81 4.29
N LEU A 6 -22.90 8.21 3.10
CA LEU A 6 -22.28 6.90 2.90
C LEU A 6 -20.75 7.07 2.90
N ASN A 7 -20.28 7.57 4.05
CA ASN A 7 -18.97 7.43 4.63
C ASN A 7 -17.83 7.11 3.66
N ARG A 8 -17.05 8.13 3.30
CA ARG A 8 -15.64 8.03 2.87
C ARG A 8 -14.74 7.42 3.97
N THR A 9 -15.29 6.64 4.90
CA THR A 9 -14.55 5.98 5.97
C THR A 9 -13.56 5.02 5.34
N ARG A 10 -12.29 5.28 5.61
CA ARG A 10 -11.18 4.43 5.20
C ARG A 10 -10.78 3.55 6.38
N THR A 11 -10.55 2.27 6.11
CA THR A 11 -9.70 1.45 6.99
C THR A 11 -8.27 1.73 6.59
N VAL A 12 -7.40 2.07 7.54
CA VAL A 12 -6.00 2.41 7.30
C VAL A 12 -5.13 1.49 8.15
N CYS A 13 -4.12 0.89 7.55
CA CYS A 13 -3.17 0.02 8.25
C CYS A 13 -1.75 0.36 7.89
N ASP A 14 -0.90 0.34 8.91
CA ASP A 14 0.54 0.53 8.78
C ASP A 14 1.14 -0.64 8.00
N ILE A 15 1.87 -0.34 6.93
CA ILE A 15 2.57 -1.36 6.14
C ILE A 15 3.99 -1.64 6.65
N GLN A 16 4.38 -1.02 7.77
CA GLN A 16 5.66 -1.20 8.47
C GLN A 16 6.87 -0.90 7.60
N CYS A 17 6.79 0.15 6.79
CA CYS A 17 7.84 0.59 5.88
C CYS A 17 8.44 1.94 6.27
N THR A 18 8.81 2.07 7.53
CA THR A 18 9.44 3.27 8.09
C THR A 18 10.77 3.54 7.38
N GLY A 19 10.97 4.75 6.86
CA GLY A 19 12.22 5.13 6.17
C GLY A 19 12.29 4.73 4.70
N ALA A 20 11.21 4.18 4.13
CA ALA A 20 11.10 3.95 2.70
C ALA A 20 10.77 5.26 1.96
N ASP A 21 11.53 5.59 0.91
CA ASP A 21 11.32 6.80 0.09
C ASP A 21 10.32 6.58 -1.05
N ARG A 22 9.98 5.32 -1.33
CA ARG A 22 9.04 4.91 -2.38
C ARG A 22 8.11 3.81 -1.87
N ASP A 23 6.83 3.91 -2.20
CA ASP A 23 5.95 2.75 -2.16
C ASP A 23 6.21 1.86 -3.37
N SER A 24 6.41 0.57 -3.14
CA SER A 24 6.55 -0.38 -4.23
C SER A 24 5.34 -1.31 -4.33
N VAL A 25 5.01 -1.58 -5.59
CA VAL A 25 4.06 -2.54 -6.16
C VAL A 25 3.16 -3.25 -5.13
N ILE A 26 1.89 -2.88 -5.07
CA ILE A 26 0.90 -3.60 -4.26
C ILE A 26 0.27 -4.68 -5.13
N SER A 27 0.58 -5.95 -4.86
CA SER A 27 -0.15 -7.08 -5.45
C SER A 27 -1.36 -7.41 -4.60
N LYS A 28 -2.49 -7.74 -5.24
CA LYS A 28 -3.75 -8.07 -4.59
C LYS A 28 -4.04 -9.56 -4.77
N ILE A 29 -4.21 -10.31 -3.70
CA ILE A 29 -4.50 -11.75 -3.77
C ILE A 29 -5.83 -12.05 -3.06
N PRO A 30 -6.83 -12.64 -3.76
CA PRO A 30 -6.83 -12.94 -5.19
C PRO A 30 -7.02 -11.68 -6.07
N ASN A 31 -6.40 -11.68 -7.25
CA ASN A 31 -6.49 -10.56 -8.20
C ASN A 31 -7.91 -10.35 -8.75
N SER A 32 -8.76 -11.39 -8.68
CA SER A 32 -10.14 -11.41 -9.17
C SER A 32 -11.15 -10.67 -8.29
N VAL A 33 -10.78 -10.14 -7.12
CA VAL A 33 -11.70 -9.35 -6.28
C VAL A 33 -11.93 -7.98 -6.90
N HIS A 34 -12.98 -7.83 -7.71
CA HIS A 34 -13.25 -6.63 -8.48
C HIS A 34 -13.75 -5.45 -7.64
N GLU A 35 -14.23 -5.71 -6.42
CA GLU A 35 -14.61 -4.69 -5.44
C GLU A 35 -13.41 -3.87 -4.94
N CYS A 36 -12.19 -4.37 -5.16
CA CYS A 36 -10.94 -3.75 -4.75
C CYS A 36 -10.12 -3.34 -5.99
N VAL A 37 -10.29 -2.09 -6.40
CA VAL A 37 -9.55 -1.44 -7.49
C VAL A 37 -8.55 -0.45 -6.91
N ARG A 38 -7.28 -0.53 -7.32
CA ARG A 38 -6.22 0.39 -6.86
C ARG A 38 -6.59 1.83 -7.27
N TRP A 39 -6.19 2.81 -6.46
CA TRP A 39 -6.51 4.24 -6.58
C TRP A 39 -7.98 4.61 -6.35
N HIS A 40 -8.92 3.67 -6.53
CA HIS A 40 -10.34 3.91 -6.30
C HIS A 40 -10.79 3.45 -4.91
N ASN A 41 -10.60 2.15 -4.61
CA ASN A 41 -11.07 1.54 -3.37
C ASN A 41 -9.94 1.19 -2.42
N TYR A 42 -8.70 1.17 -2.88
CA TYR A 42 -7.54 1.07 -2.02
C TYR A 42 -6.32 1.75 -2.65
N ASN A 43 -5.39 2.25 -1.84
CA ASN A 43 -4.04 2.59 -2.28
C ASN A 43 -3.12 2.74 -1.07
N THR A 44 -1.84 2.98 -1.35
CA THR A 44 -0.88 3.52 -0.39
C THR A 44 -1.18 4.99 -0.07
N LEU A 45 -0.75 5.41 1.12
CA LEU A 45 -0.60 6.80 1.52
C LEU A 45 0.72 6.93 2.29
N ASN A 46 1.49 7.97 2.00
CA ASN A 46 2.63 8.35 2.82
C ASN A 46 2.18 9.47 3.76
N LYS A 47 2.51 9.35 5.04
CA LYS A 47 2.29 10.38 6.05
C LYS A 47 3.38 10.28 7.11
N ASP A 48 4.05 11.41 7.38
CA ASP A 48 5.06 11.53 8.43
C ASP A 48 6.17 10.45 8.33
N ASP A 49 6.72 10.24 7.13
CA ASP A 49 7.74 9.24 6.80
C ASP A 49 7.34 7.77 7.04
N GLN A 50 6.03 7.54 7.23
CA GLN A 50 5.43 6.22 7.35
C GLN A 50 4.50 5.95 6.17
N TRP A 51 4.53 4.72 5.68
CA TRP A 51 3.59 4.26 4.68
C TRP A 51 2.44 3.50 5.31
N TYR A 52 1.25 3.72 4.77
CA TYR A 52 0.05 2.99 5.12
C TYR A 52 -0.67 2.54 3.86
N ILE A 53 -1.50 1.53 3.99
CA ILE A 53 -2.48 1.15 3.00
C ILE A 53 -3.86 1.55 3.50
N TRP A 54 -4.69 2.11 2.63
CA TRP A 54 -6.08 2.42 2.93
C TRP A 54 -7.03 1.62 2.04
N ARG A 55 -8.20 1.25 2.58
CA ARG A 55 -9.34 0.67 1.86
C ARG A 55 -10.60 1.48 2.10
N THR A 56 -11.50 1.56 1.12
CA THR A 56 -12.81 2.21 1.25
C THR A 56 -13.93 1.42 0.56
N GLY A 57 -15.18 1.77 0.87
CA GLY A 57 -16.38 1.16 0.28
C GLY A 57 -16.47 -0.35 0.52
N LYS A 58 -17.02 -1.09 -0.44
CA LYS A 58 -17.15 -2.56 -0.38
C LYS A 58 -15.82 -3.25 -0.15
N CYS A 59 -14.74 -2.70 -0.72
CA CYS A 59 -13.41 -3.25 -0.55
C CYS A 59 -13.07 -3.43 0.94
N ARG A 60 -13.48 -2.55 1.87
CA ARG A 60 -13.11 -2.65 3.30
C ARG A 60 -13.45 -3.98 3.98
N ASN A 61 -14.49 -4.67 3.50
CA ASN A 61 -15.03 -5.85 4.17
C ASN A 61 -14.67 -7.16 3.45
N VAL A 62 -13.86 -7.12 2.39
CA VAL A 62 -13.48 -8.32 1.65
C VAL A 62 -12.20 -8.92 2.22
N THR A 63 -12.15 -10.23 2.37
CA THR A 63 -10.93 -10.96 2.73
C THR A 63 -9.97 -10.98 1.53
N ILE A 64 -8.91 -10.16 1.57
CA ILE A 64 -7.82 -10.17 0.58
C ILE A 64 -6.48 -10.04 1.30
N THR A 65 -5.44 -10.47 0.62
CA THR A 65 -4.05 -10.25 1.01
C THR A 65 -3.45 -9.19 0.10
N PHE A 66 -2.87 -8.16 0.70
CA PHE A 66 -1.97 -7.27 -0.01
C PHE A 66 -0.54 -7.70 0.24
N GLU A 67 0.20 -7.87 -0.85
CA GLU A 67 1.65 -7.97 -0.80
C GLU A 67 2.21 -6.60 -1.13
N VAL A 68 3.00 -6.05 -0.21
CA VAL A 68 3.57 -4.71 -0.35
C VAL A 68 5.08 -4.82 -0.35
N HIS A 69 5.69 -4.10 -1.28
CA HIS A 69 7.14 -4.01 -1.42
C HIS A 69 7.55 -2.62 -0.95
N CYS A 70 8.68 -2.49 -0.26
CA CYS A 70 9.16 -1.18 0.21
C CYS A 70 10.59 -0.92 -0.29
N GLY A 71 10.79 0.26 -0.90
CA GLY A 71 12.07 0.71 -1.41
C GLY A 71 12.71 1.69 -0.42
N PHE A 72 14.00 1.49 -0.12
CA PHE A 72 14.74 2.30 0.84
C PHE A 72 15.86 3.08 0.13
N PRO A 73 16.12 4.33 0.52
CA PRO A 73 17.16 5.14 -0.09
C PRO A 73 18.56 4.57 0.22
N THR A 74 19.49 4.70 -0.74
CA THR A 74 20.91 4.34 -0.58
C THR A 74 21.74 5.61 -0.48
N ASN A 75 22.85 5.55 0.27
CA ASN A 75 23.74 6.70 0.50
C ASN A 75 24.90 6.78 -0.51
N ASP A 76 24.98 5.86 -1.48
CA ASP A 76 26.07 5.82 -2.46
C ASP A 76 25.60 6.34 -3.84
N PRO A 77 26.08 7.51 -4.30
CA PRO A 77 25.68 8.07 -5.59
C PRO A 77 26.23 7.31 -6.82
N ASN A 78 27.15 6.35 -6.65
CA ASN A 78 27.62 5.45 -7.72
C ASN A 78 26.83 4.13 -7.82
N ASP A 79 25.82 3.93 -6.96
CA ASP A 79 24.94 2.76 -6.93
C ASP A 79 23.94 2.70 -8.10
N VAL A 80 24.19 3.33 -9.24
CA VAL A 80 23.22 3.38 -10.36
C VAL A 80 22.87 1.97 -10.89
N ASN A 81 23.80 1.01 -10.79
CA ASN A 81 23.56 -0.41 -11.09
C ASN A 81 22.96 -1.21 -9.92
N ILE A 82 22.95 -0.64 -8.70
CA ILE A 82 22.42 -1.26 -7.48
C ILE A 82 21.04 -0.66 -7.09
N LEU A 83 20.57 0.44 -7.70
CA LEU A 83 19.21 0.98 -7.48
C LEU A 83 18.09 -0.05 -7.78
N ALA A 84 18.36 -1.06 -8.60
CA ALA A 84 17.44 -2.18 -8.84
C ALA A 84 17.59 -3.34 -7.81
N GLN A 85 18.75 -3.45 -7.16
CA GLN A 85 19.13 -4.55 -6.24
C GLN A 85 19.03 -4.15 -4.75
N ASN A 86 19.13 -2.85 -4.44
CA ASN A 86 18.91 -2.23 -3.12
C ASN A 86 17.45 -1.84 -2.87
N ASN A 87 16.55 -2.09 -3.83
CA ASN A 87 15.14 -2.32 -3.52
C ASN A 87 15.04 -3.64 -2.74
N ILE A 88 15.63 -3.69 -1.54
CA ILE A 88 15.43 -4.76 -0.58
C ILE A 88 13.96 -4.65 -0.21
N SER A 89 13.15 -5.33 -1.00
CA SER A 89 11.74 -5.39 -0.81
C SER A 89 11.47 -6.30 0.38
N LEU A 90 11.23 -5.68 1.53
CA LEU A 90 10.53 -6.37 2.60
C LEU A 90 9.07 -6.55 2.16
N SER A 91 8.76 -7.78 1.73
CA SER A 91 7.40 -8.19 1.42
C SER A 91 6.66 -8.44 2.73
N THR A 92 5.61 -7.66 2.97
CA THR A 92 4.68 -7.92 4.06
C THR A 92 3.32 -8.31 3.52
N LYS A 93 2.72 -9.33 4.11
CA LYS A 93 1.36 -9.78 3.81
C LYS A 93 0.41 -9.13 4.80
N ILE A 94 -0.46 -8.28 4.29
CA ILE A 94 -1.40 -7.55 5.13
C ILE A 94 -2.79 -8.13 4.90
N HIS A 95 -3.36 -8.65 5.99
CA HIS A 95 -4.77 -8.96 6.06
C HIS A 95 -5.49 -7.85 6.81
N LEU A 96 -6.60 -7.37 6.24
CA LEU A 96 -7.31 -6.16 6.66
C LEU A 96 -8.75 -6.48 7.00
#